data_AF-A0A453AQS9-F1
#
_entry.id   AF-A0A453AQS9-F1
#
_cell.length_a   1.000
_cell.length_b   1.000
_cell.length_c   1.000
_cell.angle_alpha   90.00
_cell.angle_beta   90.00
_cell.angle_gamma   90.00
#
_symmetry.space_group_name_H-M   'P 1'
#
loop_
_entity.id
_entity.type
_entity.pdbx_description
1 polymer ?
#
loop_
_entity_poly.entity_id
_entity_poly.type
_entity_poly.pdbx_seq_one_letter_code
_entity_poly.pdbx_strand_id
1 'polypeptide(L)'
;MLESYVIARDRFLAPDGKMFPTTGRIHMAPFSDEYLYVEMANKSLFWQQHNFFGVDLTPLHGSAFDGYFSQPVVDAFDPRLLISQSTYHTLDFTSMKEEDLYEIDIPLSFVSSVGTRVHGLACWFDVLFNGSTVQRWLTTAPGSPTTHWYQLRCVLAQPLYVMAGQEITGRLHLVAHSAQSYTIYLTMSAKMWGVGADPGGILQTSTAKLELKEPYYRLSQPQAYMPQDQQQLPLSSLQAQGSGQQMQDGLSPGITVDQERDSAAFTRQV
;
A
#
# COMPACT_ATOMS: atom_id res chain seq x y z
N MET A 1 12.67 14.89 10.31
CA MET A 1 11.99 15.38 11.54
C MET A 1 12.53 14.71 12.80
N LEU A 2 12.69 13.38 12.84
CA LEU A 2 13.26 12.69 14.01
C LEU A 2 14.68 13.19 14.37
N GLU A 3 15.50 13.55 13.37
CA GLU A 3 16.80 14.20 13.60
C GLU A 3 16.67 15.43 14.50
N SER A 4 15.81 16.38 14.11
CA SER A 4 15.56 17.59 14.90
C SER A 4 15.00 17.30 16.29
N TYR A 5 14.23 16.23 16.46
CA TYR A 5 13.70 15.79 17.74
C TYR A 5 14.82 15.30 18.68
N VAL A 6 15.75 14.51 18.15
CA VAL A 6 16.94 14.04 18.88
C VAL A 6 17.90 15.19 19.17
N ILE A 7 18.15 16.09 18.22
CA ILE A 7 18.96 17.29 18.44
C ILE A 7 18.39 18.15 19.58
N ALA A 8 17.06 18.30 19.62
CA ALA A 8 16.41 19.08 20.67
C ALA A 8 16.60 18.45 22.06
N ARG A 9 16.58 17.11 22.16
CA ARG A 9 16.93 16.39 23.38
C ARG A 9 18.34 16.77 23.83
N ASP A 10 19.32 16.61 22.96
CA ASP A 10 20.74 16.75 23.31
C ASP A 10 21.11 18.18 23.70
N ARG A 11 20.43 19.17 23.13
CA ARG A 11 20.72 20.59 23.40
C ARG A 11 19.96 21.16 24.58
N PHE A 12 18.73 20.70 24.81
CA PHE A 12 17.79 21.42 25.67
C PHE A 12 17.17 20.58 26.78
N LEU A 13 17.28 19.25 26.73
CA LEU A 13 16.70 18.41 27.77
C LEU A 13 17.56 18.45 29.03
N ALA A 14 16.95 18.81 30.16
CA ALA A 14 17.61 18.73 31.45
C ALA A 14 18.00 17.27 31.80
N PRO A 15 19.00 17.05 32.66
CA PRO A 15 19.24 15.73 33.26
C PRO A 15 17.93 15.15 33.82
N ASP A 16 17.69 13.85 33.58
CA ASP A 16 16.47 13.12 33.95
C ASP A 16 15.17 13.62 33.28
N GLY A 17 15.28 14.48 32.27
CA GLY A 17 14.14 14.89 31.45
C GLY A 17 13.54 13.72 30.66
N LYS A 18 12.26 13.83 30.30
CA LYS A 18 11.53 12.78 29.56
C LYS A 18 11.29 13.17 28.10
N MET A 19 11.46 12.18 27.23
CA MET A 19 11.12 12.26 25.80
C MET A 19 9.70 11.74 25.56
N PHE A 20 8.88 12.49 24.82
CA PHE A 20 7.50 12.15 24.45
C PHE A 20 7.30 12.35 22.94
N PRO A 21 7.29 11.29 22.12
CA PRO A 21 7.40 9.89 22.50
C PRO A 21 8.81 9.50 22.99
N THR A 22 8.87 8.50 23.85
CA THR A 22 10.10 7.94 24.43
C THR A 22 10.72 6.90 23.51
N THR A 23 9.88 6.08 22.88
CA THR A 23 10.32 4.98 22.02
C THR A 23 9.46 4.94 20.77
N GLY A 24 10.09 4.73 19.62
CA GLY A 24 9.42 4.37 18.37
C GLY A 24 9.67 2.90 18.03
N ARG A 25 8.70 2.26 17.39
CA ARG A 25 8.86 0.92 16.81
C ARG A 25 8.43 0.97 15.36
N ILE A 26 9.31 0.55 14.46
CA ILE A 26 8.96 0.26 13.07
C ILE A 26 8.60 -1.21 13.03
N HIS A 27 7.34 -1.54 12.78
CA HIS A 27 6.86 -2.90 12.63
C HIS A 27 6.91 -3.30 11.16
N MET A 28 7.25 -4.56 10.89
CA MET A 28 7.34 -5.11 9.54
C MET A 28 6.74 -6.51 9.50
N ALA A 29 6.01 -6.82 8.42
CA ALA A 29 5.53 -8.16 8.13
C ALA A 29 5.40 -8.39 6.61
N PRO A 30 5.75 -9.57 6.10
CA PRO A 30 5.47 -9.95 4.71
C PRO A 30 3.96 -10.02 4.46
N PHE A 31 3.52 -9.63 3.27
CA PHE A 31 2.12 -9.70 2.86
C PHE A 31 1.92 -10.38 1.51
N SER A 32 0.69 -10.83 1.27
CA SER A 32 0.23 -11.39 0.01
C SER A 32 -1.02 -10.64 -0.46
N ASP A 33 -0.89 -9.80 -1.49
CA ASP A 33 -2.00 -9.06 -2.10
C ASP A 33 -1.84 -9.04 -3.63
N GLU A 34 -2.48 -10.01 -4.30
CA GLU A 34 -2.46 -10.15 -5.76
C GLU A 34 -3.08 -8.93 -6.44
N TYR A 35 -4.15 -8.37 -5.86
CA TYR A 35 -4.87 -7.24 -6.45
C TYR A 35 -3.98 -6.00 -6.51
N LEU A 36 -3.28 -5.69 -5.41
CA LEU A 36 -2.32 -4.58 -5.42
C LEU A 36 -1.21 -4.82 -6.45
N TYR A 37 -0.62 -6.02 -6.47
CA TYR A 37 0.47 -6.32 -7.38
C TYR A 37 0.05 -6.14 -8.85
N VAL A 38 -1.10 -6.70 -9.23
CA VAL A 38 -1.65 -6.56 -10.59
C VAL A 38 -2.00 -5.11 -10.89
N GLU A 39 -2.56 -4.36 -9.94
CA GLU A 39 -2.84 -2.92 -10.10
C GLU A 39 -1.57 -2.13 -10.42
N MET A 40 -0.47 -2.40 -9.72
CA MET A 40 0.82 -1.74 -9.96
C MET A 40 1.43 -2.15 -11.30
N ALA A 41 1.46 -3.45 -11.60
CA ALA A 41 1.99 -3.97 -12.86
C ALA A 41 1.22 -3.40 -14.06
N ASN A 42 -0.11 -3.30 -13.96
CA ASN A 42 -0.97 -2.83 -15.05
C ASN A 42 -0.77 -1.35 -15.39
N LYS A 43 -0.29 -0.51 -14.46
CA LYS A 43 0.02 0.89 -14.77
C LYS A 43 1.08 1.02 -15.86
N SER A 44 2.04 0.08 -15.91
CA SER A 44 3.08 0.06 -16.93
C SER A 44 2.56 -0.26 -18.33
N LEU A 45 1.42 -0.96 -18.44
CA LEU A 45 0.89 -1.41 -19.74
C LEU A 45 0.50 -0.26 -20.68
N PHE A 46 0.21 0.92 -20.15
CA PHE A 46 0.01 2.13 -20.96
C PHE A 46 1.19 2.37 -21.93
N TRP A 47 2.40 2.08 -21.48
CA TRP A 47 3.63 2.29 -22.24
C TRP A 47 3.89 1.21 -23.29
N GLN A 48 3.07 0.15 -23.38
CA GLN A 48 3.19 -0.87 -24.42
C GLN A 48 2.55 -0.46 -25.77
N GLN A 49 2.19 0.82 -25.93
CA GLN A 49 1.52 1.30 -27.14
C GLN A 49 2.54 1.61 -28.25
N HIS A 50 2.44 0.88 -29.36
CA HIS A 50 3.28 1.11 -30.55
C HIS A 50 2.92 2.37 -31.36
N ASN A 51 1.73 2.94 -31.14
CA ASN A 51 1.25 4.09 -31.89
C ASN A 51 0.31 4.97 -31.06
N PHE A 52 0.87 5.66 -30.07
CA PHE A 52 0.18 6.70 -29.33
C PHE A 52 0.33 8.03 -30.07
N PHE A 53 -0.72 8.43 -30.81
CA PHE A 53 -0.72 9.64 -31.64
C PHE A 53 0.48 9.75 -32.62
N GLY A 54 0.90 8.63 -33.21
CA GLY A 54 2.04 8.57 -34.14
C GLY A 54 3.39 8.25 -33.49
N VAL A 55 3.43 8.00 -32.18
CA VAL A 55 4.67 7.75 -31.42
C VAL A 55 4.64 6.35 -30.80
N ASP A 56 5.74 5.60 -30.95
CA ASP A 56 5.94 4.32 -30.25
C ASP A 56 6.47 4.57 -28.83
N LEU A 57 5.68 4.18 -27.81
CA LEU A 57 6.02 4.34 -26.40
C LEU A 57 6.72 3.10 -25.80
N THR A 58 6.75 1.98 -26.52
CA THR A 58 7.26 0.69 -26.00
C THR A 58 8.69 0.75 -25.47
N PRO A 59 9.63 1.57 -25.99
CA PRO A 59 10.97 1.69 -25.41
C PRO A 59 10.98 2.19 -23.95
N LEU A 60 9.91 2.86 -23.49
CA LEU A 60 9.79 3.39 -22.13
C LEU A 60 9.13 2.42 -21.15
N HIS A 61 8.57 1.29 -21.63
CA HIS A 61 7.82 0.36 -20.79
C HIS A 61 8.63 -0.17 -19.60
N GLY A 62 9.89 -0.57 -19.81
CA GLY A 62 10.75 -1.06 -18.73
C GLY A 62 10.98 -0.02 -17.65
N SER A 63 11.38 1.20 -18.04
CA SER A 63 11.58 2.32 -17.11
C SER A 63 10.32 2.69 -16.36
N ALA A 64 9.16 2.63 -17.02
CA ALA A 64 7.88 2.89 -16.36
C ALA A 64 7.51 1.79 -15.36
N PHE A 65 7.72 0.52 -15.71
CA PHE A 65 7.52 -0.62 -14.81
C PHE A 65 8.39 -0.47 -13.55
N ASP A 66 9.69 -0.26 -13.71
CA ASP A 66 10.61 -0.05 -12.59
C ASP A 66 10.21 1.20 -11.77
N GLY A 67 9.79 2.27 -12.44
CA GLY A 67 9.27 3.49 -11.83
C GLY A 67 8.06 3.22 -10.91
N TYR A 68 7.06 2.49 -11.39
CA TYR A 68 5.87 2.16 -10.57
C TYR A 68 6.22 1.27 -9.38
N PHE A 69 7.12 0.30 -9.52
CA PHE A 69 7.55 -0.56 -8.42
C PHE A 69 8.54 0.13 -7.45
N SER A 70 9.12 1.27 -7.85
CA SER A 70 9.91 2.11 -6.96
C SER A 70 9.06 2.99 -6.03
N GLN A 71 7.73 3.02 -6.21
CA GLN A 71 6.83 3.77 -5.33
C GLN A 71 6.33 2.86 -4.20
N PRO A 72 6.64 3.16 -2.92
CA PRO A 72 5.98 2.48 -1.83
C PRO A 72 4.50 2.92 -1.78
N VAL A 73 3.62 1.99 -1.42
CA VAL A 73 2.18 2.22 -1.41
C VAL A 73 1.74 2.64 -0.02
N VAL A 74 0.94 3.71 0.08
CA VAL A 74 0.38 4.19 1.35
C VAL A 74 -1.13 3.99 1.32
N ASP A 75 -1.63 3.05 2.13
CA ASP A 75 -3.05 2.78 2.31
C ASP A 75 -3.37 2.01 3.59
N ALA A 76 -4.66 1.93 3.90
CA ALA A 76 -5.17 1.01 4.90
C ALA A 76 -5.45 -0.34 4.22
N PHE A 77 -5.07 -1.43 4.88
CA PHE A 77 -5.31 -2.77 4.35
C PHE A 77 -5.78 -3.74 5.44
N ASP A 78 -6.40 -4.84 5.00
CA ASP A 78 -6.88 -5.89 5.89
C ASP A 78 -5.69 -6.66 6.49
N PRO A 79 -5.52 -6.73 7.83
CA PRO A 79 -4.40 -7.43 8.46
C PRO A 79 -4.35 -8.92 8.11
N ARG A 80 -5.43 -9.54 7.60
CA ARG A 80 -5.44 -10.92 7.09
C ARG A 80 -4.57 -11.13 5.85
N LEU A 81 -4.13 -10.06 5.18
CA LEU A 81 -3.17 -10.13 4.07
C LEU A 81 -1.74 -10.38 4.56
N LEU A 82 -1.46 -10.22 5.85
CA LEU A 82 -0.17 -10.55 6.45
C LEU A 82 0.00 -12.07 6.54
N ILE A 83 1.17 -12.56 6.16
CA ILE A 83 1.45 -14.01 6.07
C ILE A 83 2.33 -14.52 7.20
N SER A 84 2.67 -13.66 8.16
CA SER A 84 3.41 -14.02 9.38
C SER A 84 3.06 -13.04 10.49
N GLN A 85 3.51 -13.35 11.71
CA GLN A 85 3.58 -12.34 12.76
C GLN A 85 4.55 -11.22 12.38
N SER A 86 4.28 -10.01 12.85
CA SER A 86 5.18 -8.87 12.64
C SER A 86 6.40 -8.96 13.55
N THR A 87 7.55 -8.54 13.03
CA THR A 87 8.70 -8.16 13.86
C THR A 87 8.77 -6.64 13.96
N TYR A 88 9.62 -6.11 14.84
CA TYR A 88 9.82 -4.66 14.95
C TYR A 88 11.27 -4.27 15.23
N HIS A 89 11.66 -3.11 14.72
CA HIS A 89 12.90 -2.43 15.06
C HIS A 89 12.61 -1.27 16.01
N THR A 90 13.39 -1.14 17.08
CA THR A 90 13.14 -0.17 18.15
C THR A 90 14.07 1.03 18.00
N LEU A 91 13.50 2.22 18.02
CA LEU A 91 14.19 3.50 18.10
C LEU A 91 14.02 4.04 19.53
N ASP A 92 15.08 4.04 20.32
CA ASP A 92 15.08 4.63 21.67
C ASP A 92 15.48 6.10 21.60
N PHE A 93 14.48 6.98 21.59
CA PHE A 93 14.70 8.42 21.50
C PHE A 93 15.38 9.01 22.75
N THR A 94 15.55 8.25 23.84
CA THR A 94 16.27 8.73 25.03
C THR A 94 17.78 8.64 24.88
N SER A 95 18.28 7.73 24.05
CA SER A 95 19.70 7.38 23.97
C SER A 95 20.29 7.42 22.55
N MET A 96 19.47 7.21 21.52
CA MET A 96 19.94 7.19 20.13
C MET A 96 20.52 8.54 19.70
N LYS A 97 21.49 8.55 18.79
CA LYS A 97 22.05 9.77 18.24
C LYS A 97 21.35 10.18 16.96
N GLU A 98 21.57 11.42 16.53
CA GLU A 98 21.05 11.90 15.25
C GLU A 98 21.60 11.06 14.09
N GLU A 99 22.88 10.68 14.14
CA GLU A 99 23.53 9.94 13.06
C GLU A 99 22.96 8.53 12.87
N ASP A 100 22.37 7.94 13.92
CA ASP A 100 21.68 6.64 13.85
C ASP A 100 20.43 6.69 12.95
N LEU A 101 19.94 7.90 12.63
CA LEU A 101 18.82 8.09 11.71
C LEU A 101 19.28 8.25 10.26
N TYR A 102 20.56 8.46 9.97
CA TYR A 102 21.02 8.62 8.58
C TYR A 102 20.95 7.30 7.81
N GLU A 103 21.21 6.19 8.48
CA GLU A 103 21.06 4.85 7.94
C GLU A 103 20.42 3.93 8.98
N ILE A 104 19.22 3.43 8.68
CA ILE A 104 18.51 2.47 9.53
C ILE A 104 18.58 1.12 8.83
N ASP A 105 19.32 0.19 9.41
CA ASP A 105 19.54 -1.14 8.88
C ASP A 105 18.86 -2.22 9.72
N ILE A 106 17.88 -2.91 9.14
CA ILE A 106 17.02 -3.86 9.84
C ILE A 106 17.13 -5.23 9.16
N PRO A 107 17.77 -6.24 9.80
CA PRO A 107 17.70 -7.62 9.33
C PRO A 107 16.28 -8.16 9.49
N LEU A 108 15.83 -8.93 8.50
CA LEU A 108 14.49 -9.51 8.45
C LEU A 108 14.58 -11.03 8.60
N SER A 109 13.72 -11.59 9.46
CA SER A 109 13.48 -13.03 9.56
C SER A 109 12.02 -13.25 9.96
N PHE A 110 11.30 -14.02 9.15
CA PHE A 110 9.89 -14.34 9.31
C PHE A 110 9.67 -15.81 9.01
N VAL A 111 8.63 -16.39 9.61
CA VAL A 111 8.13 -17.72 9.26
C VAL A 111 6.74 -17.55 8.68
N SER A 112 6.55 -17.99 7.44
CA SER A 112 5.26 -17.91 6.78
C SER A 112 4.26 -18.86 7.44
N SER A 113 3.05 -18.38 7.74
CA SER A 113 1.97 -19.19 8.30
C SER A 113 1.17 -19.94 7.23
N VAL A 114 1.32 -19.56 5.96
CA VAL A 114 0.51 -20.06 4.83
C VAL A 114 1.36 -20.28 3.59
N GLY A 115 0.95 -21.20 2.71
CA GLY A 115 1.54 -21.29 1.37
C GLY A 115 0.96 -20.21 0.46
N THR A 116 1.78 -19.32 -0.08
CA THR A 116 1.32 -18.21 -0.93
C THR A 116 2.45 -17.54 -1.71
N ARG A 117 2.09 -16.55 -2.53
CA ARG A 117 3.00 -15.63 -3.20
C ARG A 117 3.18 -14.36 -2.37
N VAL A 118 4.41 -14.13 -1.91
CA VAL A 118 4.80 -12.96 -1.13
C VAL A 118 5.00 -11.79 -2.07
N HIS A 119 4.13 -10.79 -1.93
CA HIS A 119 4.11 -9.63 -2.81
C HIS A 119 4.96 -8.48 -2.29
N GLY A 120 5.33 -8.49 -1.00
CA GLY A 120 6.19 -7.47 -0.43
C GLY A 120 6.23 -7.45 1.09
N LEU A 121 6.69 -6.32 1.62
CA LEU A 121 6.80 -6.04 3.05
C LEU A 121 5.88 -4.88 3.43
N ALA A 122 4.98 -5.11 4.39
CA ALA A 122 4.17 -4.07 5.00
C ALA A 122 4.89 -3.52 6.22
N CYS A 123 4.84 -2.21 6.40
CA CYS A 123 5.43 -1.48 7.51
C CYS A 123 4.41 -0.54 8.16
N TRP A 124 4.49 -0.40 9.47
CA TRP A 124 3.75 0.58 10.26
C TRP A 124 4.57 0.95 11.48
N PHE A 125 4.07 1.86 12.32
CA PHE A 125 4.77 2.24 13.52
C PHE A 125 3.89 2.36 14.76
N ASP A 126 4.54 2.14 15.90
CA ASP A 126 4.01 2.44 17.21
C ASP A 126 4.94 3.42 17.91
N VAL A 127 4.40 4.29 18.76
CA VAL A 127 5.19 5.14 19.65
C VAL A 127 4.70 5.05 21.09
N LEU A 128 5.65 4.95 22.01
CA LEU A 128 5.42 4.89 23.45
C LEU A 128 5.59 6.27 24.07
N PHE A 129 4.57 6.71 24.79
CA PHE A 129 4.63 7.84 25.72
C PHE A 129 4.82 7.29 27.13
N ASN A 130 6.07 7.27 27.61
CA ASN A 130 6.44 6.66 28.90
C ASN A 130 6.25 7.63 30.09
N GLY A 131 4.98 7.92 30.40
CA GLY A 131 4.60 8.79 31.51
C GLY A 131 4.97 8.26 32.88
N SER A 132 5.07 9.19 33.85
CA SER A 132 5.43 8.84 35.23
C SER A 132 4.34 8.03 35.94
N THR A 133 3.09 8.17 35.51
CA THR A 133 1.94 7.46 36.11
C THR A 133 1.45 6.32 35.23
N VAL A 134 1.29 6.57 33.93
CA VAL A 134 0.73 5.61 32.97
C VAL A 134 1.48 5.69 31.65
N GLN A 135 1.74 4.53 31.07
CA GLN A 135 2.27 4.38 29.73
C GLN A 135 1.15 4.37 28.70
N ARG A 136 1.34 5.06 27.57
CA ARG A 136 0.38 5.06 26.46
C ARG A 136 1.08 4.75 25.14
N TRP A 137 0.44 3.92 24.34
CA TRP A 137 0.88 3.63 22.98
C TRP A 137 -0.05 4.32 21.99
N LEU A 138 0.54 4.98 21.00
CA LEU A 138 -0.14 5.29 19.76
C LEU A 138 0.34 4.27 18.73
N THR A 139 -0.59 3.58 18.10
CA THR A 139 -0.31 2.57 17.07
C THR A 139 -0.94 2.98 15.75
N THR A 140 -0.24 2.65 14.67
CA THR A 140 -0.75 2.73 13.29
C THR A 140 -0.94 1.35 12.66
N ALA A 141 -0.96 0.30 13.47
CA ALA A 141 -1.05 -1.08 13.02
C ALA A 141 -2.30 -1.34 12.17
N PRO A 142 -2.21 -2.19 11.13
CA PRO A 142 -3.38 -2.63 10.38
C PRO A 142 -4.35 -3.36 11.34
N GLY A 143 -5.64 -3.12 11.17
CA GLY A 143 -6.69 -3.61 12.08
C GLY A 143 -6.97 -2.73 13.31
N SER A 144 -6.11 -1.75 13.62
CA SER A 144 -6.44 -0.66 14.55
C SER A 144 -7.25 0.42 13.82
N PRO A 145 -7.92 1.34 14.55
CA PRO A 145 -8.58 2.49 13.93
C PRO A 145 -7.62 3.26 13.01
N THR A 146 -8.02 3.45 11.75
CA THR A 146 -7.18 4.07 10.72
C THR A 146 -6.76 5.48 11.12
N THR A 147 -5.47 5.76 11.00
CA THR A 147 -4.90 7.09 11.18
C THR A 147 -4.56 7.71 9.83
N HIS A 148 -4.28 9.01 9.78
CA HIS A 148 -3.87 9.69 8.54
C HIS A 148 -2.50 9.23 7.99
N TRP A 149 -1.71 8.51 8.80
CA TRP A 149 -0.45 7.91 8.35
C TRP A 149 -0.68 6.62 7.54
N TYR A 150 -1.84 5.98 7.68
CA TYR A 150 -2.11 4.68 7.09
C TYR A 150 -1.00 3.66 7.41
N GLN A 151 -0.72 2.73 6.51
CA GLN A 151 0.44 1.85 6.53
C GLN A 151 1.24 2.02 5.23
N LEU A 152 2.50 1.58 5.25
CA LEU A 152 3.38 1.56 4.09
C LEU A 152 3.50 0.13 3.56
N ARG A 153 3.41 -0.08 2.24
CA ARG A 153 3.63 -1.39 1.61
C ARG A 153 4.68 -1.26 0.52
N CYS A 154 5.81 -1.94 0.72
CA CYS A 154 6.90 -2.04 -0.26
C CYS A 154 6.66 -3.26 -1.13
N VAL A 155 6.25 -3.07 -2.38
CA VAL A 155 5.90 -4.16 -3.30
C VAL A 155 7.13 -4.61 -4.08
N LEU A 156 7.32 -5.92 -4.18
CA LEU A 156 8.39 -6.52 -4.95
C LEU A 156 7.98 -6.65 -6.41
N ALA A 157 8.84 -6.22 -7.33
CA ALA A 157 8.66 -6.42 -8.78
C ALA A 157 8.62 -7.91 -9.14
N GLN A 158 9.41 -8.74 -8.44
CA GLN A 158 9.38 -10.19 -8.54
C GLN A 158 8.90 -10.79 -7.21
N PRO A 159 7.64 -11.25 -7.12
CA PRO A 159 7.13 -11.90 -5.91
C PRO A 159 7.87 -13.22 -5.61
N LEU A 160 7.90 -13.61 -4.33
CA LEU A 160 8.50 -14.87 -3.87
C LEU A 160 7.42 -15.92 -3.63
N TYR A 161 7.71 -17.20 -3.88
CA TYR A 161 6.81 -18.29 -3.51
C TYR A 161 7.26 -18.97 -2.24
N VAL A 162 6.35 -19.12 -1.28
CA VAL A 162 6.63 -19.75 0.02
C VAL A 162 5.57 -20.77 0.39
N MET A 163 5.96 -21.74 1.21
CA MET A 163 5.06 -22.69 1.87
C MET A 163 4.83 -22.31 3.34
N ALA A 164 3.77 -22.84 3.93
CA ALA A 164 3.56 -22.73 5.37
C ALA A 164 4.74 -23.35 6.14
N GLY A 165 5.19 -22.67 7.19
CA GLY A 165 6.35 -23.05 8.00
C GLY A 165 7.70 -22.63 7.40
N GLN A 166 7.72 -22.01 6.22
CA GLN A 166 8.96 -21.64 5.56
C GLN A 166 9.54 -20.32 6.06
N GLU A 167 10.85 -20.28 6.22
CA GLU A 167 11.58 -19.07 6.58
C GLU A 167 11.74 -18.11 5.38
N ILE A 168 11.48 -16.84 5.65
CA ILE A 168 11.75 -15.69 4.78
C ILE A 168 12.78 -14.82 5.50
N THR A 169 13.92 -14.60 4.87
CA THR A 169 15.00 -13.74 5.41
C THR A 169 15.21 -12.53 4.52
N GLY A 170 15.92 -11.52 5.02
CA GLY A 170 16.15 -10.33 4.23
C GLY A 170 16.76 -9.17 4.99
N ARG A 171 16.64 -7.99 4.41
CA ARG A 171 17.14 -6.73 4.95
C ARG A 171 16.26 -5.59 4.47
N LEU A 172 15.84 -4.73 5.40
CA LEU A 172 15.23 -3.44 5.11
C LEU A 172 16.23 -2.36 5.53
N HIS A 173 16.82 -1.69 4.55
CA HIS A 173 17.84 -0.66 4.76
C HIS A 173 17.32 0.68 4.25
N LEU A 174 17.15 1.64 5.15
CA LEU A 174 16.69 2.97 4.84
C LEU A 174 17.88 3.93 4.88
N VAL A 175 18.11 4.67 3.80
CA VAL A 175 19.21 5.64 3.68
C VAL A 175 18.62 7.03 3.50
N ALA A 176 18.91 7.94 4.44
CA ALA A 176 18.43 9.31 4.41
C ALA A 176 19.07 10.09 3.24
N HIS A 177 18.31 11.01 2.67
CA HIS A 177 18.83 11.91 1.62
C HIS A 177 18.30 13.34 1.78
N SER A 178 18.92 14.28 1.06
CA SER A 178 18.74 15.72 1.23
C SER A 178 17.32 16.24 1.02
N ALA A 179 16.47 15.51 0.29
CA ALA A 179 15.04 15.83 0.12
C ALA A 179 14.14 15.49 1.34
N GLN A 180 14.74 15.36 2.54
CA GLN A 180 14.06 15.10 3.81
C GLN A 180 13.23 13.80 3.79
N SER A 181 13.80 12.74 3.21
CA SER A 181 13.18 11.42 3.12
C SER A 181 14.25 10.35 3.05
N TYR A 182 13.83 9.11 2.81
CA TYR A 182 14.68 7.93 2.73
C TYR A 182 14.50 7.22 1.39
N THR A 183 15.62 6.72 0.87
CA THR A 183 15.61 5.63 -0.11
C THR A 183 15.56 4.32 0.67
N ILE A 184 14.62 3.46 0.31
CA ILE A 184 14.42 2.14 0.92
C ILE A 184 15.04 1.08 0.01
N TYR A 185 15.99 0.33 0.54
CA TYR A 185 16.53 -0.88 -0.08
C TYR A 185 15.95 -2.09 0.65
N LEU A 186 15.09 -2.83 -0.04
CA LEU A 186 14.49 -4.06 0.46
C LEU A 186 15.12 -5.24 -0.25
N THR A 187 15.57 -6.23 0.52
CA THR A 187 15.90 -7.57 0.02
C THR A 187 15.09 -8.58 0.79
N MET A 188 14.42 -9.49 0.09
CA MET A 188 13.71 -10.62 0.69
C MET A 188 14.12 -11.90 -0.03
N SER A 189 14.30 -12.97 0.73
CA SER A 189 14.75 -14.27 0.22
C SER A 189 14.06 -15.42 0.92
N ALA A 190 13.75 -16.47 0.17
CA ALA A 190 13.22 -17.72 0.70
C ALA A 190 13.81 -18.89 -0.11
N LYS A 191 14.01 -20.05 0.53
CA LYS A 191 14.45 -21.25 -0.19
C LYS A 191 13.40 -21.65 -1.25
N MET A 192 13.79 -22.27 -2.34
CA MET A 192 12.81 -22.84 -3.26
C MET A 192 12.26 -24.16 -2.70
N TRP A 193 10.98 -24.43 -2.95
CA TRP A 193 10.32 -25.68 -2.56
C TRP A 193 9.58 -26.26 -3.76
N GLY A 194 9.64 -27.60 -3.95
CA GLY A 194 8.96 -28.30 -5.03
C GLY A 194 9.82 -29.34 -5.75
N VAL A 195 9.28 -29.90 -6.84
CA VAL A 195 9.97 -30.91 -7.67
C VAL A 195 11.21 -30.27 -8.31
N GLY A 196 12.40 -30.78 -7.97
CA GLY A 196 13.69 -30.24 -8.41
C GLY A 196 14.39 -29.32 -7.41
N ALA A 197 13.80 -29.08 -6.23
CA ALA A 197 14.47 -28.37 -5.14
C ALA A 197 15.33 -29.37 -4.32
N ASP A 198 16.66 -29.25 -4.41
CA ASP A 198 17.55 -30.03 -3.56
C ASP A 198 17.42 -29.61 -2.09
N PRO A 199 17.65 -30.51 -1.11
CA PRO A 199 17.80 -30.14 0.29
C PRO A 199 19.01 -29.19 0.45
N GLY A 200 18.73 -27.90 0.65
CA GLY A 200 19.73 -26.82 0.53
C GLY A 200 19.57 -25.95 -0.72
N GLY A 201 18.44 -26.10 -1.42
CA GLY A 201 18.19 -25.62 -2.78
C GLY A 201 18.19 -24.11 -2.99
N ILE A 202 18.10 -23.78 -4.29
CA ILE A 202 18.16 -22.45 -4.89
C ILE A 202 17.39 -21.43 -4.06
N LEU A 203 18.04 -20.30 -3.76
CA LEU A 203 17.43 -19.19 -3.06
C LEU A 203 16.62 -18.36 -4.06
N GLN A 204 15.32 -18.18 -3.82
CA GLN A 204 14.56 -17.12 -4.46
C GLN A 204 14.92 -15.83 -3.74
N THR A 205 15.41 -14.83 -4.47
CA THR A 205 15.74 -13.52 -3.92
C THR A 205 15.06 -12.46 -4.77
N SER A 206 14.44 -11.50 -4.10
CA SER A 206 13.85 -10.32 -4.72
C SER A 206 14.34 -9.08 -4.01
N THR A 207 14.66 -8.06 -4.80
CA THR A 207 15.17 -6.79 -4.31
C THR A 207 14.31 -5.65 -4.85
N ALA A 208 14.11 -4.63 -4.05
CA ALA A 208 13.45 -3.40 -4.46
C ALA A 208 14.23 -2.19 -3.94
N LYS A 209 14.34 -1.16 -4.79
CA LYS A 209 14.77 0.18 -4.41
C LYS A 209 13.53 1.07 -4.52
N LEU A 210 13.06 1.58 -3.39
CA LEU A 210 11.87 2.41 -3.33
C LEU A 210 12.21 3.82 -2.83
N GLU A 211 11.53 4.84 -3.34
CA GLU A 211 11.71 6.21 -2.90
C GLU A 211 10.52 6.67 -2.05
N LEU A 212 10.78 6.86 -0.75
CA LEU A 212 9.74 7.24 0.23
C LEU A 212 9.23 8.68 0.01
N LYS A 213 9.95 9.49 -0.76
CA LYS A 213 9.58 10.88 -1.05
C LYS A 213 8.33 10.99 -1.94
N GLU A 214 8.12 10.04 -2.84
CA GLU A 214 7.04 10.05 -3.83
C GLU A 214 6.21 8.75 -3.74
N PRO A 215 5.52 8.52 -2.60
CA PRO A 215 4.73 7.32 -2.42
C PRO A 215 3.47 7.34 -3.29
N TYR A 216 2.98 6.15 -3.63
CA TYR A 216 1.67 5.99 -4.24
C TYR A 216 0.59 5.93 -3.15
N TYR A 217 -0.14 7.04 -2.95
CA TYR A 217 -1.30 7.07 -2.07
C TYR A 217 -2.48 6.35 -2.73
N ARG A 218 -2.81 5.17 -2.21
CA ARG A 218 -3.89 4.33 -2.73
C ARG A 218 -5.14 4.53 -1.88
N LEU A 219 -6.05 5.35 -2.38
CA LEU A 219 -7.37 5.51 -1.78
C LEU A 219 -8.22 4.28 -2.11
N SER A 220 -8.14 3.24 -1.29
CA SER A 220 -9.19 2.22 -1.29
C SER A 220 -10.50 2.94 -0.94
N GLN A 221 -11.52 2.90 -1.81
CA GLN A 221 -12.86 3.25 -1.36
C GLN A 221 -13.13 2.45 -0.08
N PRO A 222 -13.60 3.07 1.02
CA PRO A 222 -13.91 2.32 2.22
C PRO A 222 -14.94 1.26 1.85
N GLN A 223 -14.54 0.00 1.80
CA GLN A 223 -15.51 -1.09 1.84
C GLN A 223 -16.24 -0.92 3.17
N ALA A 224 -17.55 -0.64 3.10
CA ALA A 224 -18.38 -0.53 4.28
C ALA A 224 -18.20 -1.82 5.10
N TYR A 225 -17.67 -1.68 6.32
CA TYR A 225 -17.69 -2.76 7.30
C TYR A 225 -19.17 -3.02 7.61
N MET A 226 -19.74 -4.07 7.03
CA MET A 226 -21.10 -4.54 7.36
C MET A 226 -20.98 -5.42 8.60
N PRO A 227 -21.57 -5.05 9.75
CA PRO A 227 -21.66 -5.94 10.91
C PRO A 227 -22.44 -7.21 10.53
N GLN A 228 -22.05 -8.36 11.09
CA GLN A 228 -22.62 -9.69 10.78
C GLN A 228 -24.15 -9.81 11.00
N ASP A 229 -24.78 -8.88 11.71
CA ASP A 229 -26.22 -8.92 12.02
C ASP A 229 -27.15 -8.59 10.84
N GLN A 230 -26.63 -8.16 9.68
CA GLN A 230 -27.45 -7.87 8.49
C GLN A 230 -27.41 -8.95 7.40
N GLN A 231 -26.78 -10.11 7.64
CA GLN A 231 -26.72 -11.20 6.65
C GLN A 231 -27.96 -12.13 6.63
N GLN A 232 -29.03 -11.81 7.37
CA GLN A 232 -30.27 -12.58 7.33
C GLN A 232 -31.46 -11.74 6.84
N LEU A 233 -31.58 -11.60 5.52
CA LEU A 233 -32.86 -11.30 4.86
C LEU A 233 -33.08 -12.35 3.76
N PRO A 234 -34.23 -13.06 3.72
CA PRO A 234 -34.44 -14.11 2.73
C PRO A 234 -34.63 -13.54 1.32
N LEU A 235 -34.07 -14.25 0.35
CA LEU A 235 -34.17 -14.01 -1.08
C LEU A 235 -35.60 -14.33 -1.58
N SER A 236 -36.57 -13.43 -1.42
CA SER A 236 -37.96 -13.70 -1.87
C SER A 236 -38.77 -12.53 -2.45
N SER A 237 -38.15 -11.42 -2.89
CA SER A 237 -38.90 -10.28 -3.44
C SER A 237 -38.58 -9.85 -4.87
N LEU A 238 -37.77 -10.60 -5.64
CA LEU A 238 -37.40 -10.23 -7.02
C LEU A 238 -38.10 -11.02 -8.15
N GLN A 239 -39.21 -11.71 -7.89
CA GLN A 239 -39.91 -12.52 -8.91
C GLN A 239 -41.38 -12.18 -9.16
N ALA A 240 -41.86 -11.00 -8.76
CA ALA A 240 -43.25 -10.62 -9.01
C ALA A 240 -43.37 -9.21 -9.61
N GLN A 241 -42.88 -9.01 -10.83
CA GLN A 241 -43.38 -7.98 -11.75
C GLN A 241 -42.85 -8.26 -13.16
N GLY A 242 -43.58 -9.09 -13.90
CA GLY A 242 -43.23 -9.40 -15.29
C GLY A 242 -44.18 -10.41 -15.94
N SER A 243 -45.47 -10.09 -16.08
CA SER A 243 -46.37 -10.78 -17.02
C SER A 243 -47.75 -10.14 -17.14
N GLY A 244 -48.13 -9.73 -18.36
CA GLY A 244 -49.48 -9.38 -18.83
C GLY A 244 -49.60 -7.91 -19.27
N GLN A 245 -50.04 -7.50 -20.46
CA GLN A 245 -50.79 -8.14 -21.55
C GLN A 245 -50.61 -7.36 -22.88
N GLN A 246 -51.06 -7.98 -23.97
CA GLN A 246 -50.83 -7.73 -25.40
C GLN A 246 -51.59 -6.55 -26.06
N MET A 247 -51.03 -6.10 -27.20
CA MET A 247 -51.58 -5.63 -28.50
C MET A 247 -53.01 -5.03 -28.60
N GLN A 248 -53.13 -3.82 -29.19
CA GLN A 248 -53.82 -3.60 -30.48
C GLN A 248 -53.68 -2.16 -31.05
N ASP A 249 -53.39 -2.11 -32.35
CA ASP A 249 -53.81 -1.18 -33.42
C ASP A 249 -53.84 0.35 -33.24
N GLY A 250 -53.10 1.03 -34.15
CA GLY A 250 -53.75 1.89 -35.14
C GLY A 250 -53.48 3.40 -35.09
N LEU A 251 -52.99 3.90 -36.23
CA LEU A 251 -53.17 5.24 -36.83
C LEU A 251 -52.12 6.34 -36.55
N SER A 252 -51.23 6.53 -37.55
CA SER A 252 -50.69 7.84 -37.96
C SER A 252 -51.82 8.70 -38.58
N PRO A 253 -51.73 10.04 -38.56
CA PRO A 253 -50.94 10.82 -39.53
C PRO A 253 -50.18 11.98 -38.82
N GLY A 254 -49.27 12.74 -39.40
CA GLY A 254 -48.96 13.11 -40.77
C GLY A 254 -47.81 14.13 -40.71
N ILE A 255 -47.06 14.22 -41.81
CA ILE A 255 -45.93 15.12 -41.99
C ILE A 255 -46.43 16.53 -42.28
N THR A 256 -45.88 17.54 -41.60
CA THR A 256 -45.56 18.82 -42.23
C THR A 256 -44.42 19.50 -41.47
N VAL A 257 -43.32 19.70 -42.19
CA VAL A 257 -42.21 20.57 -41.84
C VAL A 257 -42.55 21.94 -42.42
N ASP A 258 -42.53 22.99 -41.61
CA ASP A 258 -42.35 24.35 -42.09
C ASP A 258 -41.40 25.12 -41.16
N GLN A 259 -40.64 25.98 -41.80
CA GLN A 259 -39.35 26.51 -41.43
C GLN A 259 -39.48 28.04 -41.32
N GLU A 260 -39.15 28.65 -40.17
CA GLU A 260 -38.81 30.08 -40.08
C GLU A 260 -38.14 30.36 -38.71
N ARG A 261 -36.83 30.59 -38.70
CA ARG A 261 -36.17 31.90 -38.42
C ARG A 261 -36.72 32.61 -37.17
N ASP A 262 -35.90 32.68 -36.12
CA ASP A 262 -35.32 33.99 -35.76
C ASP A 262 -34.15 33.93 -34.77
N SER A 263 -33.39 35.02 -34.83
CA SER A 263 -32.06 35.24 -34.27
C SER A 263 -32.12 35.89 -32.88
N ALA A 264 -31.18 35.58 -31.98
CA ALA A 264 -30.54 36.47 -30.98
C ALA A 264 -29.79 35.64 -29.93
N ALA A 265 -28.45 35.58 -29.97
CA ALA A 265 -27.54 36.48 -29.24
C ALA A 265 -27.62 36.34 -27.70
N PHE A 266 -26.72 35.52 -27.14
CA PHE A 266 -26.42 35.51 -25.70
C PHE A 266 -25.02 36.07 -25.46
N THR A 267 -24.98 37.28 -24.90
CA THR A 267 -23.77 37.99 -24.52
C THR A 267 -23.28 37.52 -23.15
N ARG A 268 -21.96 37.37 -23.04
CA ARG A 268 -21.19 36.97 -21.88
C ARG A 268 -20.65 38.22 -21.17
N GLN A 269 -20.91 38.36 -19.87
CA GLN A 269 -20.22 39.25 -18.93
C GLN A 269 -20.46 38.68 -17.52
N VAL A 270 -19.57 38.71 -16.53
CA VAL A 270 -18.14 38.95 -16.33
C VAL A 270 -17.82 38.15 -15.07
#